data_AF-A0A7Y8HII0-F1
#
_entry.id   AF-A0A7Y8HII0-F1
#
_cell.length_a   1.000
_cell.length_b   1.000
_cell.length_c   1.000
_cell.angle_alpha   90.00
_cell.angle_beta   90.00
_cell.angle_gamma   90.00
#
_symmetry.space_group_name_H-M   'P 1'
#
loop_
_entity.id
_entity.type
_entity.pdbx_description
1 polymer ?
#
loop_
_entity_poly.entity_id
_entity_poly.type
_entity_poly.pdbx_seq_one_letter_code
_entity_poly.pdbx_strand_id
1 'polypeptide(L)'
;MRDKYYATNDIKFAYSLMRAYYNQKDYQKSMFWTMKINEAEPDNEESWLFFAKNSAKLGKKDDAINALNQYIEAFKSTKAKELLDEIQKGKFD
;
A
#
# COMPACT_ATOMS: atom_id res chain seq x y z
N MET A 1 -9.93 -20.44 -15.72
CA MET A 1 -10.95 -20.47 -14.65
C MET A 1 -10.36 -20.63 -13.25
N ARG A 2 -9.26 -21.39 -13.06
CA ARG A 2 -8.50 -21.41 -11.79
C ARG A 2 -7.92 -20.04 -11.43
N ASP A 3 -7.40 -19.29 -12.40
CA ASP A 3 -6.73 -18.01 -12.13
C ASP A 3 -7.65 -16.94 -11.55
N LYS A 4 -8.93 -16.92 -11.96
CA LYS A 4 -9.95 -16.03 -11.38
C LYS A 4 -10.41 -16.44 -9.97
N TYR A 5 -10.33 -17.73 -9.64
CA TYR A 5 -10.75 -18.25 -8.33
C TYR A 5 -9.65 -18.09 -7.27
N TYR A 6 -8.39 -18.32 -7.64
CA TYR A 6 -7.24 -17.93 -6.82
C TYR A 6 -7.22 -16.40 -6.67
N ALA A 7 -7.38 -15.63 -7.75
CA ALA A 7 -7.42 -14.18 -7.65
C ALA A 7 -8.52 -13.69 -6.70
N THR A 8 -9.79 -14.06 -6.85
CA THR A 8 -10.85 -13.37 -6.08
C THR A 8 -10.98 -13.78 -4.61
N ASN A 9 -10.59 -15.01 -4.23
CA ASN A 9 -10.64 -15.45 -2.83
C ASN A 9 -9.29 -15.28 -2.11
N ASP A 10 -8.17 -15.44 -2.81
CA ASP A 10 -6.82 -15.16 -2.27
C ASP A 10 -6.60 -13.64 -2.18
N ILE A 11 -6.99 -12.85 -3.18
CA ILE A 11 -6.79 -11.38 -3.12
C ILE A 11 -7.58 -10.76 -1.95
N LYS A 12 -8.84 -11.17 -1.74
CA LYS A 12 -9.63 -10.69 -0.60
C LYS A 12 -9.00 -11.08 0.74
N PHE A 13 -8.41 -12.27 0.80
CA PHE A 13 -7.67 -12.71 1.97
C PHE A 13 -6.38 -11.89 2.15
N ALA A 14 -5.64 -11.60 1.08
CA ALA A 14 -4.47 -10.72 1.09
C ALA A 14 -4.81 -9.31 1.58
N TYR A 15 -5.93 -8.71 1.12
CA TYR A 15 -6.42 -7.43 1.67
C TYR A 15 -6.70 -7.51 3.17
N SER A 16 -7.32 -8.60 3.62
CA SER A 16 -7.63 -8.81 5.03
C SER A 16 -6.36 -8.93 5.86
N LEU A 17 -5.37 -9.69 5.39
CA LEU A 17 -4.08 -9.85 6.06
C LEU A 17 -3.24 -8.56 6.03
N MET A 18 -3.20 -7.85 4.91
CA MET A 18 -2.53 -6.55 4.79
C MET A 18 -3.02 -5.58 5.88
N ARG A 19 -4.35 -5.41 6.00
CA ARG A 19 -4.95 -4.52 7.00
C ARG A 19 -4.76 -5.04 8.42
N ALA A 20 -4.95 -6.34 8.64
CA ALA A 20 -4.78 -6.96 9.97
C ALA A 20 -3.35 -6.80 10.49
N TYR A 21 -2.33 -7.08 9.67
CA TYR A 21 -0.94 -6.91 10.06
C TYR A 21 -0.55 -5.45 10.24
N TYR A 22 -1.06 -4.54 9.39
CA TYR A 22 -0.85 -3.10 9.57
C TYR A 22 -1.37 -2.63 10.92
N ASN A 23 -2.59 -3.03 11.28
CA ASN A 23 -3.23 -2.69 12.55
C ASN A 23 -2.49 -3.28 13.77
N GLN A 24 -1.87 -4.46 13.59
CA GLN A 24 -1.00 -5.08 14.60
C GLN A 24 0.40 -4.46 14.66
N LYS A 25 0.69 -3.43 13.85
CA LYS A 25 2.00 -2.81 13.67
C LYS A 25 3.08 -3.78 13.13
N ASP A 26 2.67 -4.91 12.56
CA ASP A 26 3.54 -5.82 11.82
C ASP A 26 3.64 -5.35 10.36
N TYR A 27 4.35 -4.23 10.18
CA TYR A 27 4.46 -3.55 8.89
C TYR A 27 5.24 -4.38 7.86
N GLN A 28 6.10 -5.31 8.30
CA GLN A 28 6.82 -6.21 7.40
C GLN A 28 5.85 -7.22 6.75
N LYS A 29 4.99 -7.86 7.53
CA LYS A 29 3.98 -8.76 6.97
C LYS A 29 2.90 -8.01 6.20
N SER A 30 2.49 -6.83 6.67
CA SER A 30 1.58 -5.99 5.90
C SER A 30 2.16 -5.65 4.53
N MET A 31 3.42 -5.21 4.46
CA MET A 31 4.13 -4.93 3.21
C MET A 31 4.16 -6.15 2.28
N PHE A 32 4.42 -7.34 2.80
CA PHE A 32 4.40 -8.57 1.99
C PHE A 32 3.06 -8.76 1.29
N TRP A 33 1.94 -8.63 2.02
CA TRP A 33 0.61 -8.78 1.42
C TRP A 33 0.24 -7.61 0.52
N THR A 34 0.67 -6.39 0.84
CA THR A 34 0.54 -5.24 -0.06
C THR A 34 1.22 -5.49 -1.41
N MET A 35 2.44 -6.03 -1.42
CA MET A 35 3.15 -6.36 -2.66
C MET A 35 2.42 -7.45 -3.45
N LYS A 36 1.82 -8.44 -2.78
CA LYS A 36 0.99 -9.45 -3.45
C LYS A 36 -0.27 -8.87 -4.09
N ILE A 37 -0.87 -7.86 -3.45
CA ILE A 37 -2.00 -7.14 -4.04
C ILE A 37 -1.55 -6.33 -5.25
N ASN A 38 -0.45 -5.58 -5.15
CA ASN A 38 0.07 -4.76 -6.24
C ASN A 38 0.50 -5.62 -7.45
N GLU A 39 1.10 -6.80 -7.21
CA GLU A 39 1.44 -7.76 -8.27
C GLU A 39 0.19 -8.22 -9.08
N ALA A 40 -0.95 -8.38 -8.41
CA ALA A 40 -2.21 -8.80 -9.05
C ALA A 40 -3.03 -7.62 -9.62
N GLU A 41 -2.95 -6.45 -8.96
CA GLU A 41 -3.73 -5.24 -9.25
C GLU A 41 -2.81 -4.00 -9.24
N PRO A 42 -1.94 -3.82 -10.26
CA PRO A 42 -0.88 -2.82 -10.23
C PRO A 42 -1.37 -1.36 -10.20
N ASP A 43 -2.61 -1.11 -10.60
CA ASP A 43 -3.21 0.23 -10.61
C ASP A 43 -4.03 0.51 -9.33
N ASN A 44 -4.10 -0.44 -8.39
CA ASN A 44 -4.95 -0.35 -7.22
C ASN A 44 -4.46 0.69 -6.20
N GLU A 45 -5.23 1.76 -6.02
CA GLU A 45 -4.91 2.88 -5.11
C GLU A 45 -4.60 2.40 -3.69
N GLU A 46 -5.38 1.48 -3.13
CA GLU A 46 -5.19 1.03 -1.75
C GLU A 46 -3.83 0.35 -1.57
N SER A 47 -3.41 -0.48 -2.52
CA SER A 47 -2.11 -1.15 -2.46
C SER A 47 -0.95 -0.15 -2.48
N TRP A 48 -1.01 0.90 -3.30
CA TRP A 48 -0.01 1.97 -3.32
C TRP A 48 0.02 2.78 -2.03
N LEU A 49 -1.15 3.12 -1.49
CA LEU A 49 -1.26 3.81 -0.21
C LEU A 49 -0.68 2.97 0.93
N PHE A 50 -1.00 1.68 1.00
CA PHE A 50 -0.45 0.79 2.03
C PHE A 50 1.05 0.55 1.85
N PHE A 51 1.57 0.53 0.62
CA PHE A 51 3.00 0.45 0.38
C PHE A 51 3.70 1.66 1.01
N ALA A 52 3.21 2.87 0.72
CA ALA A 52 3.77 4.09 1.28
C ALA A 52 3.65 4.14 2.82
N LYS A 53 2.49 3.79 3.38
CA LYS A 53 2.26 3.72 4.83
C LYS A 53 3.22 2.75 5.51
N ASN A 54 3.34 1.53 4.99
CA ASN A 54 4.26 0.53 5.53
C ASN A 54 5.72 0.99 5.42
N SER A 55 6.13 1.53 4.28
CA SER A 55 7.49 2.07 4.09
C SER A 55 7.81 3.17 5.10
N ALA A 56 6.91 4.14 5.29
CA ALA A 56 7.08 5.20 6.27
C ALA A 56 7.19 4.64 7.71
N LYS A 57 6.33 3.68 8.10
CA LYS A 57 6.39 3.02 9.42
C LYS A 57 7.62 2.13 9.62
N LEU A 58 8.24 1.65 8.55
CA LEU A 58 9.51 0.93 8.58
C LEU A 58 10.74 1.86 8.53
N GLY A 59 10.55 3.18 8.62
CA GLY A 59 11.63 4.17 8.55
C GLY A 59 12.13 4.46 7.13
N LYS A 60 11.50 3.89 6.11
CA LYS A 60 11.83 4.07 4.69
C LYS A 60 11.03 5.23 4.10
N LYS A 61 11.23 6.43 4.65
CA LYS A 61 10.46 7.62 4.27
C LYS A 61 10.61 7.98 2.79
N ASP A 62 11.81 7.85 2.23
CA ASP A 62 12.07 8.18 0.82
C ASP A 62 11.34 7.22 -0.13
N ASP A 63 11.30 5.92 0.18
CA ASP A 63 10.54 4.94 -0.61
C ASP A 63 9.04 5.26 -0.61
N ALA A 64 8.50 5.69 0.54
CA ALA A 64 7.10 6.10 0.64
C ALA A 64 6.80 7.32 -0.24
N ILE A 65 7.65 8.34 -0.19
CA ILE A 65 7.51 9.57 -0.99
C ILE A 65 7.60 9.26 -2.48
N ASN A 66 8.58 8.45 -2.88
CA ASN A 66 8.78 8.08 -4.28
C ASN A 66 7.59 7.31 -4.86
N ALA A 67 7.07 6.33 -4.11
CA ALA A 67 5.89 5.56 -4.54
C ALA A 67 4.66 6.46 -4.69
N LEU A 68 4.41 7.37 -3.75
CA LEU A 68 3.28 8.30 -3.83
C LEU A 68 3.41 9.27 -5.01
N ASN A 69 4.60 9.83 -5.25
CA ASN A 69 4.82 10.71 -6.39
C ASN A 69 4.54 10.00 -7.72
N GLN A 70 5.04 8.77 -7.89
CA GLN A 70 4.77 7.97 -9.10
C GLN A 70 3.27 7.72 -9.28
N TYR A 71 2.58 7.31 -8.21
CA TYR A 71 1.14 7.06 -8.28
C TYR A 71 0.33 8.32 -8.57
N ILE A 72 0.70 9.46 -7.95
CA ILE A 72 0.07 10.76 -8.19
C ILE A 72 0.28 11.21 -9.64
N GLU A 73 1.48 10.99 -10.20
CA GLU A 73 1.78 11.37 -11.58
C GLU A 73 0.87 10.62 -12.56
N ALA A 74 0.72 9.31 -12.38
CA ALA A 74 -0.07 8.44 -13.25
C ALA A 74 -1.59 8.63 -13.08
N PHE A 75 -2.10 8.68 -11.84
CA PHE A 75 -3.53 8.58 -11.55
C PHE A 75 -4.16 9.85 -10.97
N LYS A 76 -3.35 10.89 -10.69
CA LYS A 76 -3.77 12.18 -10.12
C LYS A 76 -4.53 12.05 -8.77
N SER A 77 -4.31 10.96 -8.03
CA SER A 77 -5.00 10.66 -6.76
C SER A 77 -4.84 11.77 -5.73
N THR A 78 -5.97 12.28 -5.22
CA THR A 78 -6.00 13.25 -4.11
C THR A 78 -5.58 12.61 -2.79
N LYS A 79 -6.02 11.37 -2.52
CA LYS A 79 -5.65 10.66 -1.28
C LYS A 79 -4.15 10.42 -1.18
N ALA A 80 -3.50 10.10 -2.30
CA ALA A 80 -2.06 9.94 -2.33
C ALA A 80 -1.33 11.27 -2.07
N LYS A 81 -1.86 12.40 -2.57
CA LYS A 81 -1.32 13.74 -2.28
C LYS A 81 -1.45 14.09 -0.79
N GLU A 82 -2.60 13.81 -0.19
CA GLU A 82 -2.84 14.04 1.25
C GLU A 82 -1.87 13.23 2.10
N LEU A 83 -1.74 11.93 1.82
CA LEU A 83 -0.80 11.06 2.53
C LEU A 83 0.65 11.51 2.35
N LEU A 84 1.03 11.95 1.15
CA LEU A 84 2.36 12.49 0.86
C LEU A 84 2.66 13.72 1.74
N ASP A 85 1.70 14.64 1.84
CA ASP A 85 1.82 15.84 2.66
C ASP A 85 1.98 15.52 4.16
N GLU A 86 1.19 14.55 4.66
CA GLU A 86 1.30 14.06 6.05
C GLU A 86 2.69 13.48 6.35
N ILE A 87 3.20 12.62 5.47
CA ILE A 87 4.52 11.99 5.61
C ILE A 87 5.63 13.04 5.56
N GLN A 88 5.58 13.99 4.62
CA GLN A 88 6.58 15.05 4.47
C GLN A 88 6.63 15.95 5.70
N LYS A 89 5.47 16.38 6.20
CA LYS A 89 5.33 17.23 7.40
C LYS A 89 5.57 16.50 8.73
N GLY A 90 5.80 15.18 8.70
CA GLY A 90 5.99 14.38 9.91
C GLY A 90 4.71 14.25 10.75
N LYS A 91 3.55 14.41 10.13
CA LYS A 91 2.22 14.27 10.77
C LYS A 91 1.65 12.86 10.64
N PHE A 92 2.29 12.01 9.84
CA PHE A 92 1.91 10.62 9.67
C PHE A 92 2.38 9.76 10.86
N ASP A 93 1.43 9.37 11.71
CA ASP A 93 1.62 8.47 12.87
C ASP A 93 0.70 7.23 12.81
#